data_AF-F4FZ30-F1
#
_entry.id   AF-F4FZ30-F1
#
_cell.length_a   1.000
_cell.length_b   1.000
_cell.length_c   1.000
_cell.angle_alpha   90.00
_cell.angle_beta   90.00
_cell.angle_gamma   90.00
#
_symmetry.space_group_name_H-M   'P 1'
#
loop_
_entity.id
_entity.type
_entity.pdbx_description
1 polymer ?
#
loop_
_entity_poly.entity_id
_entity_poly.type
_entity_poly.pdbx_seq_one_letter_code
_entity_poly.pdbx_strand_id
1 'polypeptide(L)'
;MAIELLEKEAREIHKIRPKIKIVLDHGVVTGAGDSYAACLTLEGKSRGKFRCVDPYELLDWEPPDNLIVVSVSGKPKVYQHLMKAFYRRSNILLVTANPSSIISSLANEIIEIPYVHNQRLPGTLSFVATLKVLYALGGYTEPEEISKPIKLGRNPFFVGKSENFGIAYFAWLKMAEVFGEQANAERLEQFLHSPIFSSGGRNVIVFSSGDPRELDLSNEDREKFILTECKTSLCNAETMILSLIQEMKERNWDKIYFLENEKVLRISSKLIY
;
A
#
# COMPACT_ATOMS: atom_id res chain seq x y z
N MET A 1 -11.76 -21.12 1.66
CA MET A 1 -11.43 -20.52 2.97
C MET A 1 -10.62 -19.25 2.74
N ALA A 2 -10.70 -18.22 3.60
CA ALA A 2 -10.04 -16.92 3.36
C ALA A 2 -8.50 -17.05 3.32
N ILE A 3 -7.93 -17.88 4.21
CA ILE A 3 -6.50 -18.17 4.27
C ILE A 3 -6.00 -18.75 2.94
N GLU A 4 -6.70 -19.76 2.40
CA GLU A 4 -6.31 -20.42 1.13
C GLU A 4 -6.27 -19.45 -0.05
N LEU A 5 -7.20 -18.49 -0.08
CA LEU A 5 -7.27 -17.47 -1.12
C LEU A 5 -6.08 -16.52 -1.04
N LEU A 6 -5.72 -16.07 0.17
CA LEU A 6 -4.57 -15.20 0.40
C LEU A 6 -3.25 -15.92 0.11
N GLU A 7 -3.13 -17.21 0.44
CA GLU A 7 -1.97 -18.03 0.07
C GLU A 7 -1.83 -18.17 -1.45
N LYS A 8 -2.96 -18.32 -2.15
CA LYS A 8 -2.95 -18.34 -3.61
C LYS A 8 -2.48 -17.00 -4.16
N GLU A 9 -2.97 -15.88 -3.62
CA GLU A 9 -2.51 -14.54 -4.00
C GLU A 9 -1.00 -14.36 -3.73
N ALA A 10 -0.49 -14.78 -2.56
CA ALA A 10 0.93 -14.69 -2.23
C ALA A 10 1.82 -15.43 -3.24
N ARG A 11 1.43 -16.63 -3.68
CA ARG A 11 2.17 -17.41 -4.70
C ARG A 11 2.23 -16.75 -6.08
N GLU A 12 1.33 -15.82 -6.38
CA GLU A 12 1.30 -15.12 -7.67
C GLU A 12 2.16 -13.84 -7.67
N ILE A 13 2.63 -13.36 -6.52
CA ILE A 13 3.40 -12.10 -6.39
C ILE A 13 4.58 -12.05 -7.36
N HIS A 14 5.39 -13.11 -7.40
CA HIS A 14 6.57 -13.17 -8.27
C HIS A 14 6.24 -13.37 -9.75
N LYS A 15 5.00 -13.67 -10.12
CA LYS A 15 4.59 -13.84 -11.53
C LYS A 15 4.12 -12.53 -12.17
N ILE A 16 3.81 -11.52 -11.36
CA ILE A 16 3.39 -10.21 -11.86
C ILE A 16 4.52 -9.56 -12.66
N ARG A 17 4.22 -9.23 -13.91
CA ARG A 17 5.09 -8.49 -14.82
C ARG A 17 4.28 -7.36 -15.48
N PRO A 18 4.36 -6.13 -14.97
CA PRO A 18 3.73 -4.97 -15.60
C PRO A 18 4.27 -4.76 -17.02
N LYS A 19 3.39 -4.36 -17.94
CA LYS A 19 3.77 -3.97 -19.30
C LYS A 19 3.62 -2.46 -19.43
N ILE A 20 4.71 -1.74 -19.15
CA ILE A 20 4.73 -0.28 -19.18
C ILE A 20 5.46 0.19 -20.44
N LYS A 21 4.85 1.12 -21.18
CA LYS A 21 5.42 1.70 -22.42
C LYS A 21 6.00 3.10 -22.22
N ILE A 22 5.65 3.74 -21.11
CA ILE A 22 6.00 5.11 -20.78
C ILE A 22 6.75 5.14 -19.46
N VAL A 23 7.80 5.95 -19.39
CA VAL A 23 8.55 6.20 -18.16
C VAL A 23 8.48 7.69 -17.88
N LEU A 24 8.16 8.04 -16.63
CA LEU A 24 8.05 9.41 -16.15
C LEU A 24 9.19 9.71 -15.17
N ASP A 25 9.71 10.94 -15.24
CA ASP A 25 10.76 11.39 -14.32
C ASP A 25 10.21 11.98 -13.02
N HIS A 26 8.98 12.51 -13.06
CA HIS A 26 8.30 13.15 -11.93
C HIS A 26 6.78 13.23 -12.16
N GLY A 27 6.02 13.52 -11.10
CA GLY A 27 4.59 13.75 -11.20
C GLY A 27 3.90 13.82 -9.85
N VAL A 28 2.61 14.18 -9.85
CA VAL A 28 1.75 14.03 -8.68
C VAL A 28 1.00 12.71 -8.80
N VAL A 29 1.01 11.94 -7.72
CA VAL A 29 0.36 10.64 -7.64
C VAL A 29 -0.73 10.74 -6.57
N THR A 30 -1.90 10.19 -6.86
CA THR A 30 -2.99 10.14 -5.90
C THR A 30 -3.67 8.78 -5.90
N GLY A 31 -4.19 8.39 -4.75
CA GLY A 31 -4.82 7.10 -4.49
C GLY A 31 -5.53 7.13 -3.14
N ALA A 32 -6.27 6.07 -2.82
CA ALA A 32 -6.95 5.91 -1.54
C ALA A 32 -6.74 4.49 -1.01
N GLY A 33 -6.66 4.32 0.31
CA GLY A 33 -6.39 3.02 0.95
C GLY A 33 -5.07 2.42 0.44
N ASP A 34 -5.10 1.18 -0.04
CA ASP A 34 -3.91 0.49 -0.58
C ASP A 34 -3.25 1.25 -1.74
N SER A 35 -4.04 1.94 -2.57
CA SER A 35 -3.50 2.77 -3.65
C SER A 35 -2.76 4.00 -3.11
N TYR A 36 -3.20 4.56 -1.97
CA TYR A 36 -2.47 5.62 -1.28
C TYR A 36 -1.18 5.10 -0.65
N ALA A 37 -1.21 3.90 -0.07
CA ALA A 37 -0.02 3.24 0.45
C ALA A 37 1.04 3.05 -0.65
N ALA A 38 0.63 2.58 -1.84
CA ALA A 38 1.54 2.39 -2.98
C ALA A 38 2.11 3.72 -3.50
N CYS A 39 1.30 4.78 -3.46
CA CYS A 39 1.69 6.14 -3.78
C CYS A 39 2.75 6.70 -2.80
N LEU A 40 2.57 6.50 -1.49
CA LEU A 40 3.56 6.85 -0.46
C LEU A 40 4.87 6.07 -0.66
N THR A 41 4.78 4.79 -1.04
CA THR A 41 5.95 3.97 -1.35
C THR A 41 6.74 4.55 -2.54
N LEU A 42 6.07 4.93 -3.63
CA LEU A 42 6.71 5.55 -4.79
C LEU A 42 7.32 6.93 -4.45
N GLU A 43 6.64 7.74 -3.64
CA GLU A 43 7.20 9.02 -3.17
C GLU A 43 8.52 8.80 -2.41
N GLY A 44 8.53 7.85 -1.46
CA GLY A 44 9.73 7.48 -0.71
C GLY A 44 10.85 6.99 -1.62
N LYS A 45 10.52 6.12 -2.58
CA LYS A 45 11.48 5.55 -3.54
C LYS A 45 12.13 6.61 -4.42
N SER A 46 11.30 7.52 -4.90
CA SER A 46 11.68 8.58 -5.84
C SER A 46 12.31 9.80 -5.16
N ARG A 47 12.39 9.80 -3.81
CA ARG A 47 12.85 10.93 -3.00
C ARG A 47 12.07 12.21 -3.30
N GLY A 48 10.75 12.07 -3.50
CA GLY A 48 9.83 13.17 -3.74
C GLY A 48 9.73 13.67 -5.19
N LYS A 49 10.40 13.04 -6.17
CA LYS A 49 10.15 13.34 -7.59
C LYS A 49 8.70 13.01 -7.98
N PHE A 50 8.18 11.91 -7.43
CA PHE A 50 6.75 11.67 -7.40
C PHE A 50 6.21 12.10 -6.04
N ARG A 51 5.20 12.97 -6.01
CA ARG A 51 4.59 13.47 -4.77
C ARG A 51 3.28 12.77 -4.54
N CYS A 52 3.11 12.19 -3.35
CA CYS A 52 1.87 11.52 -2.99
C CYS A 52 0.91 12.49 -2.32
N VAL A 53 -0.32 12.60 -2.81
CA VAL A 53 -1.31 13.56 -2.30
C VAL A 53 -2.67 12.90 -2.16
N ASP A 54 -3.35 13.16 -1.04
CA ASP A 54 -4.74 12.72 -0.84
C ASP A 54 -5.63 13.33 -1.94
N PRO A 55 -6.56 12.56 -2.53
CA PRO A 55 -7.35 13.04 -3.66
C PRO A 55 -8.26 14.23 -3.35
N TYR A 56 -8.67 14.43 -2.09
CA TYR A 56 -9.44 15.61 -1.71
C TYR A 56 -8.55 16.83 -1.53
N GLU A 57 -7.38 16.68 -0.89
CA GLU A 57 -6.41 17.78 -0.76
C GLU A 57 -5.93 18.27 -2.13
N LEU A 58 -5.78 17.34 -3.08
CA LEU A 58 -5.35 17.67 -4.42
C LEU A 58 -6.35 18.52 -5.21
N LEU A 59 -7.65 18.52 -4.85
CA LEU A 59 -8.65 19.37 -5.49
C LEU A 59 -8.38 20.86 -5.28
N ASP A 60 -7.67 21.22 -4.20
CA ASP A 60 -7.35 22.59 -3.85
C ASP A 60 -6.02 23.07 -4.48
N TRP A 61 -5.36 22.21 -5.27
CA TRP A 61 -4.08 22.53 -5.92
C TRP A 61 -4.28 23.06 -7.33
N GLU A 62 -3.27 23.77 -7.84
CA GLU A 62 -3.15 23.96 -9.29
C GLU A 62 -2.91 22.61 -9.98
N PRO A 63 -3.50 22.38 -11.17
CA PRO A 63 -3.30 21.13 -11.88
C PRO A 63 -1.81 20.89 -12.17
N PRO A 64 -1.27 19.72 -11.80
CA PRO A 64 0.11 19.38 -12.09
C PRO A 64 0.29 19.01 -13.57
N ASP A 65 1.52 19.09 -14.09
CA ASP A 65 1.82 18.69 -15.47
C ASP A 65 1.47 17.21 -15.71
N ASN A 66 1.95 16.32 -14.84
CA ASN A 66 1.62 14.90 -14.84
C ASN A 66 0.82 14.54 -13.58
N LEU A 67 -0.42 14.07 -13.77
CA LEU A 67 -1.25 13.51 -12.70
C LEU A 67 -1.42 12.00 -12.92
N ILE A 68 -0.99 11.21 -11.94
CA ILE A 68 -1.18 9.75 -11.92
C ILE A 68 -2.30 9.43 -10.92
N VAL A 69 -3.45 9.01 -11.42
CA VAL A 69 -4.58 8.57 -10.60
C VAL A 69 -4.53 7.06 -10.45
N VAL A 70 -4.40 6.58 -9.23
CA VAL A 70 -4.32 5.14 -8.92
C VAL A 70 -5.65 4.67 -8.34
N SER A 71 -6.38 3.86 -9.09
CA SER A 71 -7.66 3.30 -8.66
C SER A 71 -7.87 1.91 -9.24
N VAL A 72 -7.73 0.87 -8.41
CA VAL A 72 -7.90 -0.53 -8.85
C VAL A 72 -9.28 -0.75 -9.50
N SER A 73 -10.36 -0.23 -8.88
CA SER A 73 -11.72 -0.42 -9.38
C SER A 73 -12.22 0.68 -10.33
N GLY A 74 -11.62 1.87 -10.27
CA GLY A 74 -12.07 3.05 -11.03
C GLY A 74 -13.44 3.60 -10.63
N LYS A 75 -13.94 3.26 -9.43
CA LYS A 75 -15.29 3.61 -8.97
C LYS A 75 -15.39 4.83 -8.04
N PRO A 76 -14.41 5.16 -7.17
CA PRO A 76 -14.60 6.22 -6.18
C PRO A 76 -14.97 7.57 -6.80
N LYS A 77 -15.95 8.26 -6.19
CA LYS A 77 -16.51 9.53 -6.69
C LYS A 77 -15.48 10.66 -6.77
N VAL A 78 -14.56 10.71 -5.80
CA VAL A 78 -13.54 11.76 -5.73
C VAL A 78 -12.69 11.84 -7.01
N TYR A 79 -12.36 10.70 -7.63
CA TYR A 79 -11.58 10.69 -8.86
C TYR A 79 -12.37 11.24 -10.06
N GLN A 80 -13.69 11.04 -10.10
CA GLN A 80 -14.51 11.66 -11.14
C GLN A 80 -14.47 13.19 -11.03
N HIS A 81 -14.53 13.73 -9.81
CA HIS A 81 -14.44 15.17 -9.59
C HIS A 81 -13.05 15.70 -9.92
N LEU A 82 -12.01 15.06 -9.41
CA LEU A 82 -10.62 15.44 -9.64
C LEU A 82 -10.24 15.41 -11.13
N MET A 83 -10.51 14.29 -11.81
CA MET A 83 -10.14 14.16 -13.22
C MET A 83 -10.93 15.11 -14.12
N LYS A 84 -12.18 15.46 -13.76
CA LYS A 84 -12.93 16.52 -14.45
C LYS A 84 -12.33 17.90 -14.21
N ALA A 85 -11.96 18.21 -12.97
CA ALA A 85 -11.37 19.50 -12.61
C ALA A 85 -10.06 19.77 -13.37
N PHE A 86 -9.26 18.71 -13.58
CA PHE A 86 -7.95 18.81 -14.24
C PHE A 86 -7.97 18.36 -15.71
N TYR A 87 -9.15 18.05 -16.25
CA TYR A 87 -9.31 17.60 -17.63
C TYR A 87 -8.74 18.64 -18.61
N ARG A 88 -7.86 18.20 -19.52
CA ARG A 88 -7.11 19.05 -20.47
C ARG A 88 -6.17 20.09 -19.85
N ARG A 89 -6.03 20.12 -18.52
CA ARG A 89 -5.08 20.98 -17.79
C ARG A 89 -3.87 20.20 -17.26
N SER A 90 -4.02 18.89 -17.11
CA SER A 90 -2.95 17.95 -16.76
C SER A 90 -2.87 16.84 -17.81
N ASN A 91 -1.69 16.24 -17.94
CA ASN A 91 -1.53 14.92 -18.53
C ASN A 91 -1.95 13.86 -17.48
N ILE A 92 -3.16 13.33 -17.61
CA ILE A 92 -3.78 12.42 -16.65
C ILE A 92 -3.54 10.97 -17.06
N LEU A 93 -2.80 10.23 -16.24
CA LEU A 93 -2.57 8.80 -16.39
C LEU A 93 -3.41 8.05 -15.36
N LEU A 94 -4.27 7.15 -15.82
CA LEU A 94 -5.07 6.30 -14.96
C LEU A 94 -4.41 4.93 -14.80
N VAL A 95 -3.95 4.62 -13.59
CA VAL A 95 -3.45 3.29 -13.21
C VAL A 95 -4.61 2.49 -12.61
N THR A 96 -5.10 1.46 -13.33
CA THR A 96 -6.31 0.73 -12.95
C THR A 96 -6.31 -0.74 -13.37
N ALA A 97 -7.04 -1.60 -12.64
CA ALA A 97 -7.35 -2.97 -13.07
C ALA A 97 -8.70 -3.04 -13.82
N ASN A 98 -9.43 -1.91 -13.94
CA ASN A 98 -10.72 -1.83 -14.59
C ASN A 98 -10.72 -0.76 -15.70
N PRO A 99 -10.15 -1.07 -16.89
CA PRO A 99 -10.00 -0.09 -17.96
C PRO A 99 -11.35 0.38 -18.55
N SER A 100 -12.45 -0.33 -18.28
CA SER A 100 -13.80 0.06 -18.70
C SER A 100 -14.56 0.91 -17.66
N SER A 101 -13.88 1.37 -16.61
CA SER A 101 -14.48 2.24 -15.58
C SER A 101 -14.95 3.59 -16.15
N ILE A 102 -15.86 4.26 -15.41
CA ILE A 102 -16.39 5.57 -15.82
C ILE A 102 -15.32 6.66 -15.90
N ILE A 103 -14.27 6.56 -15.09
CA ILE A 103 -13.17 7.55 -15.08
C ILE A 103 -12.18 7.34 -16.22
N SER A 104 -12.19 6.17 -16.87
CA SER A 104 -11.26 5.85 -17.96
C SER A 104 -11.35 6.81 -19.14
N SER A 105 -12.55 7.32 -19.44
CA SER A 105 -12.77 8.28 -20.54
C SER A 105 -12.19 9.68 -20.29
N LEU A 106 -11.81 9.98 -19.05
CA LEU A 106 -11.21 11.26 -18.65
C LEU A 106 -9.68 11.21 -18.64
N ALA A 107 -9.09 10.01 -18.76
CA ALA A 107 -7.64 9.84 -18.77
C ALA A 107 -7.06 10.10 -20.17
N ASN A 108 -5.86 10.67 -20.20
CA ASN A 108 -5.05 10.76 -21.43
C ASN A 108 -4.47 9.38 -21.78
N GLU A 109 -4.05 8.61 -20.78
CA GLU A 109 -3.53 7.27 -20.93
C GLU A 109 -4.04 6.35 -19.81
N ILE A 110 -4.33 5.10 -20.15
CA ILE A 110 -4.71 4.06 -19.20
C ILE A 110 -3.52 3.09 -19.08
N ILE A 111 -3.03 2.96 -17.86
CA ILE A 111 -2.02 1.98 -17.48
C ILE A 111 -2.71 0.84 -16.74
N GLU A 112 -2.71 -0.34 -17.34
CA GLU A 112 -3.37 -1.50 -16.76
C GLU A 112 -2.54 -2.14 -15.64
N ILE A 113 -3.19 -2.40 -14.51
CA ILE A 113 -2.67 -3.24 -13.44
C ILE A 113 -2.93 -4.70 -13.86
N PRO A 114 -1.90 -5.55 -13.97
CA PRO A 114 -2.06 -6.96 -14.34
C PRO A 114 -2.65 -7.78 -13.17
N TYR A 115 -3.91 -7.51 -12.83
CA TYR A 115 -4.65 -8.11 -11.74
C TYR A 115 -6.11 -8.30 -12.16
N VAL A 116 -6.66 -9.48 -11.88
CA VAL A 116 -8.07 -9.78 -12.17
C VAL A 116 -8.81 -9.97 -10.84
N HIS A 117 -9.88 -9.20 -10.66
CA HIS A 117 -10.68 -9.25 -9.45
C HIS A 117 -11.69 -10.40 -9.51
N ASN A 118 -11.33 -11.56 -8.95
CA ASN A 118 -12.21 -12.72 -8.94
C ASN A 118 -13.09 -12.80 -7.68
N GLN A 119 -12.65 -12.23 -6.55
CA GLN A 119 -13.35 -12.24 -5.26
C GLN A 119 -12.96 -11.02 -4.43
N ARG A 120 -13.82 -10.62 -3.48
CA ARG A 120 -13.51 -9.53 -2.53
C ARG A 120 -12.52 -10.03 -1.47
N LEU A 121 -11.28 -9.56 -1.56
CA LEU A 121 -10.18 -9.81 -0.64
C LEU A 121 -9.63 -8.47 -0.12
N PRO A 122 -8.84 -8.46 0.97
CA PRO A 122 -8.21 -7.26 1.53
C PRO A 122 -7.08 -6.67 0.65
N GLY A 123 -7.09 -6.88 -0.67
CA GLY A 123 -6.25 -6.14 -1.61
C GLY A 123 -4.75 -6.43 -1.59
N THR A 124 -4.29 -7.62 -1.19
CA THR A 124 -2.86 -7.94 -1.07
C THR A 124 -2.15 -8.03 -2.43
N LEU A 125 -2.64 -8.89 -3.35
CA LEU A 125 -2.02 -9.04 -4.67
C LEU A 125 -2.18 -7.79 -5.53
N SER A 126 -3.34 -7.11 -5.45
CA SER A 126 -3.58 -5.85 -6.16
C SER A 126 -2.65 -4.75 -5.68
N PHE A 127 -2.32 -4.69 -4.39
CA PHE A 127 -1.35 -3.74 -3.85
C PHE A 127 0.03 -3.96 -4.47
N VAL A 128 0.54 -5.19 -4.45
CA VAL A 128 1.86 -5.51 -5.02
C VAL A 128 1.90 -5.28 -6.53
N ALA A 129 0.83 -5.63 -7.25
CA ALA A 129 0.72 -5.37 -8.68
C ALA A 129 0.74 -3.87 -8.99
N THR A 130 0.00 -3.08 -8.20
CA THR A 130 -0.03 -1.62 -8.32
C THR A 130 1.35 -1.02 -8.05
N LEU A 131 2.04 -1.45 -6.98
CA LEU A 131 3.36 -0.96 -6.64
C LEU A 131 4.37 -1.26 -7.76
N LYS A 132 4.36 -2.48 -8.32
CA LYS A 132 5.20 -2.84 -9.46
C LYS A 132 4.92 -1.98 -10.70
N VAL A 133 3.66 -1.66 -10.98
CA VAL A 133 3.27 -0.73 -12.06
C VAL A 133 3.84 0.67 -11.81
N LEU A 134 3.66 1.20 -10.61
CA LEU A 134 4.15 2.53 -10.24
C LEU A 134 5.69 2.63 -10.31
N TYR A 135 6.40 1.59 -9.87
CA TYR A 135 7.86 1.52 -10.00
C TYR A 135 8.29 1.48 -11.46
N ALA A 136 7.68 0.62 -12.28
CA ALA A 136 7.99 0.57 -13.70
C ALA A 136 7.68 1.90 -14.42
N LEU A 137 6.59 2.58 -14.04
CA LEU A 137 6.25 3.92 -14.55
C LEU A 137 7.30 4.97 -14.16
N GLY A 138 7.85 4.91 -12.94
CA GLY A 138 8.93 5.79 -12.50
C GLY A 138 10.33 5.35 -12.92
N GLY A 139 10.47 4.28 -13.70
CA GLY A 139 11.77 3.73 -14.09
C GLY A 139 12.57 3.11 -12.94
N TYR A 140 11.90 2.72 -11.85
CA TYR A 140 12.52 2.11 -10.68
C TYR A 140 12.44 0.58 -10.72
N THR A 141 13.50 -0.06 -10.22
CA THR A 141 13.56 -1.50 -9.98
C THR A 141 14.10 -1.76 -8.59
N GLU A 142 13.81 -2.95 -8.06
CA GLU A 142 14.37 -3.44 -6.81
C GLU A 142 14.97 -4.82 -7.05
N PRO A 143 16.08 -5.16 -6.37
CA PRO A 143 16.60 -6.52 -6.39
C PRO A 143 15.56 -7.48 -5.79
N GLU A 144 15.51 -8.71 -6.30
CA GLU A 144 14.75 -9.77 -5.66
C GLU A 144 15.45 -10.18 -4.35
N GLU A 145 14.68 -10.26 -3.27
CA GLU A 145 15.13 -10.65 -1.94
C GLU A 145 14.21 -11.75 -1.41
N ILE A 146 14.68 -12.52 -0.43
CA ILE A 146 13.90 -13.61 0.15
C ILE A 146 13.05 -13.06 1.28
N SER A 147 11.74 -13.01 1.06
CA SER A 147 10.78 -12.66 2.11
C SER A 147 10.64 -13.81 3.11
N LYS A 148 10.58 -13.46 4.40
CA LYS A 148 10.20 -14.39 5.47
C LYS A 148 9.10 -13.77 6.33
N PRO A 149 8.11 -14.55 6.79
CA PRO A 149 7.12 -14.04 7.70
C PRO A 149 7.73 -13.75 9.08
N ILE A 150 7.11 -12.83 9.79
CA ILE A 150 7.46 -12.40 11.14
C ILE A 150 6.20 -12.42 12.03
N LYS A 151 6.41 -12.43 13.35
CA LYS A 151 5.30 -12.43 14.31
C LYS A 151 4.71 -11.03 14.45
N LEU A 152 3.47 -10.84 13.99
CA LEU A 152 2.80 -9.55 14.06
C LEU A 152 2.29 -9.26 15.47
N GLY A 153 1.67 -10.26 16.12
CA GLY A 153 1.04 -10.06 17.42
C GLY A 153 -0.20 -9.16 17.33
N ARG A 154 -0.82 -8.87 18.49
CA ARG A 154 -2.03 -8.05 18.55
C ARG A 154 -1.69 -6.58 18.63
N ASN A 155 -2.49 -5.79 17.92
CA ASN A 155 -2.35 -4.35 17.84
C ASN A 155 -0.92 -3.84 17.55
N PRO A 156 -0.23 -4.31 16.50
CA PRO A 156 1.16 -3.93 16.25
C PRO A 156 1.35 -2.44 15.94
N PHE A 157 2.59 -1.99 16.07
CA PHE A 157 3.07 -0.71 15.55
C PHE A 157 3.98 -1.00 14.34
N PHE A 158 3.72 -0.39 13.20
CA PHE A 158 4.52 -0.56 11.98
C PHE A 158 5.39 0.69 11.75
N VAL A 159 6.67 0.48 11.52
CA VAL A 159 7.65 1.55 11.34
C VAL A 159 8.39 1.35 10.03
N GLY A 160 8.53 2.41 9.25
CA GLY A 160 9.27 2.37 7.99
C GLY A 160 9.99 3.67 7.68
N LYS A 161 11.07 3.58 6.92
CA LYS A 161 11.81 4.73 6.38
C LYS A 161 11.69 4.78 4.86
N SER A 162 11.65 5.98 4.28
CA SER A 162 11.55 6.20 2.83
C SER A 162 10.39 5.41 2.21
N GLU A 163 10.63 4.57 1.20
CA GLU A 163 9.61 3.73 0.56
C GLU A 163 8.93 2.75 1.53
N ASN A 164 9.63 2.29 2.56
CA ASN A 164 9.08 1.34 3.53
C ASN A 164 8.02 1.97 4.46
N PHE A 165 7.90 3.30 4.51
CA PHE A 165 6.77 3.93 5.20
C PHE A 165 5.43 3.61 4.51
N GLY A 166 5.40 3.55 3.18
CA GLY A 166 4.18 3.13 2.47
C GLY A 166 3.83 1.67 2.77
N ILE A 167 4.82 0.81 3.00
CA ILE A 167 4.60 -0.57 3.46
C ILE A 167 4.05 -0.60 4.89
N ALA A 168 4.60 0.22 5.80
CA ALA A 168 4.06 0.37 7.15
C ALA A 168 2.59 0.81 7.15
N TYR A 169 2.25 1.78 6.30
CA TYR A 169 0.87 2.24 6.11
C TYR A 169 -0.04 1.12 5.59
N PHE A 170 0.39 0.39 4.57
CA PHE A 170 -0.34 -0.77 4.06
C PHE A 170 -0.57 -1.84 5.14
N ALA A 171 0.47 -2.16 5.93
CA ALA A 171 0.39 -3.14 7.00
C ALA A 171 -0.65 -2.76 8.06
N TRP A 172 -0.69 -1.48 8.45
CA TRP A 172 -1.71 -0.94 9.34
C TRP A 172 -3.13 -1.15 8.80
N LEU A 173 -3.38 -0.82 7.53
CA LEU A 173 -4.68 -1.05 6.91
C LEU A 173 -5.10 -2.52 6.98
N LYS A 174 -4.17 -3.45 6.70
CA LYS A 174 -4.47 -4.89 6.71
C LYS A 174 -4.87 -5.40 8.09
N MET A 175 -4.26 -4.89 9.16
CA MET A 175 -4.67 -5.26 10.52
C MET A 175 -6.11 -4.86 10.82
N ALA A 176 -6.52 -3.66 10.40
CA ALA A 176 -7.88 -3.18 10.57
C ALA A 176 -8.88 -3.95 9.69
N GLU A 177 -8.52 -4.25 8.44
CA GLU A 177 -9.40 -4.91 7.49
C GLU A 177 -9.61 -6.41 7.78
N VAL A 178 -8.54 -7.12 8.15
CA VAL A 178 -8.56 -8.57 8.32
C VAL A 178 -9.03 -8.95 9.72
N PHE A 179 -8.52 -8.28 10.75
CA PHE A 179 -8.79 -8.63 12.15
C PHE A 179 -9.73 -7.65 12.86
N GLY A 180 -9.96 -6.44 12.32
CA GLY A 180 -10.68 -5.39 13.04
C GLY A 180 -9.87 -4.79 14.20
N GLU A 181 -8.54 -4.95 14.16
CA GLU A 181 -7.64 -4.54 15.24
C GLU A 181 -7.07 -3.14 15.01
N GLN A 182 -6.78 -2.45 16.11
CA GLN A 182 -6.08 -1.17 16.06
C GLN A 182 -4.61 -1.44 15.77
N ALA A 183 -4.03 -0.76 14.81
CA ALA A 183 -2.58 -0.71 14.64
C ALA A 183 -2.18 0.72 14.30
N ASN A 184 -0.89 0.94 14.15
CA ASN A 184 -0.35 2.25 13.77
C ASN A 184 0.72 2.07 12.71
N ALA A 185 0.93 3.11 11.90
CA ALA A 185 2.05 3.21 10.98
C ALA A 185 2.75 4.54 11.22
N GLU A 186 4.08 4.54 11.26
CA GLU A 186 4.84 5.79 11.41
C GLU A 186 6.19 5.73 10.69
N ARG A 187 6.70 6.91 10.31
CA ARG A 187 8.06 7.07 9.81
C ARG A 187 9.07 6.85 10.93
N LEU A 188 10.19 6.17 10.65
CA LEU A 188 11.22 5.85 11.66
C LEU A 188 11.59 7.04 12.56
N GLU A 189 11.91 8.19 11.97
CA GLU A 189 12.27 9.38 12.74
C GLU A 189 11.13 9.81 13.67
N GLN A 190 9.91 9.94 13.14
CA GLN A 190 8.75 10.41 13.92
C GLN A 190 8.37 9.43 15.02
N PHE A 191 8.50 8.12 14.76
CA PHE A 191 8.25 7.07 15.74
C PHE A 191 9.12 7.25 17.00
N LEU A 192 10.39 7.58 16.81
CA LEU A 192 11.34 7.77 17.91
C LEU A 192 11.07 9.02 18.75
N HIS A 193 10.33 10.01 18.23
CA HIS A 193 10.05 11.27 18.95
C HIS A 193 8.86 11.19 19.91
N SER A 194 7.84 10.39 19.62
CA SER A 194 6.65 10.30 20.49
C SER A 194 5.97 8.94 20.48
N PRO A 195 5.65 8.34 19.31
CA PRO A 195 4.88 7.10 19.29
C PRO A 195 5.56 5.90 19.97
N ILE A 196 6.90 5.88 20.07
CA ILE A 196 7.64 4.87 20.83
C ILE A 196 7.18 4.76 22.28
N PHE A 197 6.80 5.86 22.94
CA PHE A 197 6.31 5.85 24.33
C PHE A 197 4.92 5.20 24.47
N SER A 198 4.17 5.09 23.37
CA SER A 198 2.85 4.43 23.30
C SER A 198 2.91 2.98 22.79
N SER A 199 4.12 2.44 22.59
CA SER A 199 4.34 1.07 22.07
C SER A 199 4.43 0.00 23.17
N GLY A 200 4.16 0.34 24.43
CA GLY A 200 4.23 -0.59 25.55
C GLY A 200 3.31 -1.81 25.37
N GLY A 201 3.85 -3.02 25.54
CA GLY A 201 3.11 -4.28 25.41
C GLY A 201 2.67 -4.65 23.99
N ARG A 202 3.19 -3.94 22.97
CA ARG A 202 2.87 -4.13 21.55
C ARG A 202 4.15 -4.51 20.79
N ASN A 203 4.01 -5.37 19.80
CA ASN A 203 5.11 -5.60 18.85
C ASN A 203 5.31 -4.33 18.00
N VAL A 204 6.57 -3.96 17.81
CA VAL A 204 6.98 -2.89 16.90
C VAL A 204 7.69 -3.54 15.73
N ILE A 205 7.04 -3.53 14.57
CA ILE A 205 7.54 -4.12 13.34
C ILE A 205 8.29 -3.05 12.57
N VAL A 206 9.59 -3.23 12.37
CA VAL A 206 10.46 -2.31 11.65
C VAL A 206 10.74 -2.89 10.27
N PHE A 207 10.18 -2.27 9.24
CA PHE A 207 10.45 -2.61 7.85
C PHE A 207 11.81 -2.04 7.44
N SER A 208 12.83 -2.91 7.45
CA SER A 208 14.22 -2.55 7.21
C SER A 208 14.40 -1.89 5.84
N SER A 209 15.11 -0.77 5.84
CA SER A 209 15.67 -0.07 4.67
C SER A 209 17.20 -0.17 4.61
N GLY A 210 17.81 -0.86 5.59
CA GLY A 210 19.25 -0.91 5.79
C GLY A 210 19.81 0.30 6.54
N ASP A 211 18.98 1.11 7.19
CA ASP A 211 19.45 2.18 8.08
C ASP A 211 20.01 1.54 9.37
N PRO A 212 21.26 1.86 9.79
CA PRO A 212 21.83 1.31 11.01
C PRO A 212 20.96 1.51 12.26
N ARG A 213 20.21 2.61 12.33
CA ARG A 213 19.33 2.91 13.47
C ARG A 213 18.16 1.92 13.61
N GLU A 214 17.73 1.30 12.51
CA GLU A 214 16.69 0.25 12.53
C GLU A 214 17.24 -1.01 13.24
N LEU A 215 18.50 -1.34 12.98
CA LEU A 215 19.21 -2.43 13.62
C LEU A 215 19.50 -2.12 15.10
N ASP A 216 19.95 -0.90 15.39
CA ASP A 216 20.20 -0.45 16.76
C ASP A 216 18.92 -0.55 17.59
N LEU A 217 17.79 -0.01 17.07
CA LEU A 217 16.47 -0.12 17.72
C LEU A 217 16.06 -1.58 17.97
N SER A 218 16.28 -2.47 17.01
CA SER A 218 15.99 -3.90 17.19
C SER A 218 16.88 -4.55 18.26
N ASN A 219 18.14 -4.13 18.37
CA ASN A 219 19.08 -4.67 19.36
C ASN A 219 18.77 -4.23 20.80
N GLU A 220 18.11 -3.09 21.00
CA GLU A 220 17.68 -2.63 22.34
C GLU A 220 16.68 -3.62 22.98
N ASP A 221 15.77 -4.19 22.19
CA ASP A 221 14.84 -5.23 22.63
C ASP A 221 14.33 -6.03 21.42
N ARG A 222 14.96 -7.18 21.16
CA ARG A 222 14.67 -8.03 19.99
C ARG A 222 13.31 -8.72 20.05
N GLU A 223 12.72 -8.86 21.23
CA GLU A 223 11.39 -9.46 21.36
C GLU A 223 10.30 -8.44 21.01
N LYS A 224 10.54 -7.17 21.35
CA LYS A 224 9.63 -6.07 21.06
C LYS A 224 9.81 -5.45 19.68
N PHE A 225 11.04 -5.12 19.30
CA PHE A 225 11.39 -4.43 18.06
C PHE A 225 11.85 -5.44 16.99
N ILE A 226 10.90 -5.89 16.19
CA ILE A 226 11.07 -6.95 15.20
C ILE A 226 11.47 -6.33 13.86
N LEU A 227 12.73 -6.52 13.48
CA LEU A 227 13.28 -6.06 12.21
C LEU A 227 13.08 -7.09 11.10
N THR A 228 12.63 -6.65 9.92
CA THR A 228 12.56 -7.53 8.74
C THR A 228 13.94 -7.82 8.15
N GLU A 229 14.11 -9.01 7.56
CA GLU A 229 15.35 -9.38 6.86
C GLU A 229 15.46 -8.76 5.44
N CYS A 230 14.35 -8.21 4.93
CA CYS A 230 14.26 -7.51 3.65
C CYS A 230 14.78 -6.08 3.75
N LYS A 231 15.34 -5.52 2.67
CA LYS A 231 15.66 -4.08 2.58
C LYS A 231 14.76 -3.34 1.62
N THR A 232 14.20 -4.06 0.65
CA THR A 232 13.36 -3.51 -0.42
C THR A 232 11.89 -3.46 -0.02
N SER A 233 11.17 -2.47 -0.56
CA SER A 233 9.74 -2.31 -0.29
C SER A 233 8.89 -3.47 -0.83
N LEU A 234 9.25 -4.05 -1.99
CA LEU A 234 8.56 -5.21 -2.53
C LEU A 234 8.75 -6.46 -1.67
N CYS A 235 9.97 -6.70 -1.16
CA CYS A 235 10.22 -7.81 -0.23
C CYS A 235 9.51 -7.57 1.10
N ASN A 236 9.55 -6.35 1.65
CA ASN A 236 8.83 -6.01 2.88
C ASN A 236 7.31 -6.16 2.74
N ALA A 237 6.75 -5.80 1.58
CA ALA A 237 5.33 -6.02 1.27
C ALA A 237 4.97 -7.51 1.28
N GLU A 238 5.80 -8.35 0.66
CA GLU A 238 5.62 -9.79 0.66
C GLU A 238 5.77 -10.39 2.07
N THR A 239 6.80 -9.99 2.82
CA THR A 239 6.96 -10.36 4.23
C THR A 239 5.70 -10.01 5.03
N MET A 240 5.12 -8.82 4.86
CA MET A 240 3.88 -8.44 5.55
C MET A 240 2.71 -9.35 5.16
N ILE A 241 2.54 -9.66 3.87
CA ILE A 241 1.46 -10.54 3.39
C ILE A 241 1.62 -11.96 3.96
N LEU A 242 2.83 -12.51 3.95
CA LEU A 242 3.12 -13.82 4.53
C LEU A 242 2.88 -13.83 6.05
N SER A 243 3.28 -12.76 6.73
CA SER A 243 3.09 -12.59 8.18
C SER A 243 1.61 -12.51 8.55
N LEU A 244 0.82 -11.80 7.74
CA LEU A 244 -0.63 -11.72 7.90
C LEU A 244 -1.28 -13.10 7.79
N ILE A 245 -0.92 -13.88 6.77
CA ILE A 245 -1.41 -15.25 6.56
C ILE A 245 -1.01 -16.15 7.74
N GLN A 246 0.24 -16.05 8.21
CA GLN A 246 0.72 -16.80 9.35
C GLN A 246 -0.06 -16.44 10.62
N GLU A 247 -0.25 -15.16 10.90
CA GLU A 247 -1.01 -14.70 12.06
C GLU A 247 -2.48 -15.15 12.00
N MET A 248 -3.09 -15.18 10.81
CA MET A 248 -4.43 -15.76 10.61
C MET A 248 -4.46 -17.23 11.00
N LYS A 249 -3.47 -18.03 10.60
CA LYS A 249 -3.38 -19.46 10.96
C LYS A 249 -3.17 -19.65 12.46
N GLU A 250 -2.24 -18.92 13.06
CA GLU A 250 -1.91 -19.01 14.49
C GLU A 250 -3.14 -18.68 15.37
N ARG A 251 -3.99 -17.75 14.91
CA ARG A 251 -5.23 -17.37 15.60
C ARG A 251 -6.44 -18.24 15.25
N ASN A 252 -6.30 -19.20 14.34
CA ASN A 252 -7.42 -19.92 13.73
C ASN A 252 -8.49 -18.95 13.16
N TRP A 253 -8.04 -17.89 12.49
CA TRP A 253 -8.85 -16.80 11.96
C TRP A 253 -9.01 -16.93 10.45
N ASP A 254 -10.02 -17.67 9.99
CA ASP A 254 -10.28 -17.90 8.57
C ASP A 254 -11.38 -16.99 7.99
N LYS A 255 -11.30 -15.69 8.30
CA LYS A 255 -12.30 -14.69 7.87
C LYS A 255 -11.67 -13.33 7.64
N ILE A 256 -12.40 -12.45 6.96
CA ILE A 256 -11.98 -11.07 6.70
C ILE A 256 -12.97 -10.14 7.42
N TYR A 257 -12.51 -9.48 8.48
CA TYR A 257 -13.36 -8.73 9.39
C TYR A 257 -14.28 -7.70 8.69
N PHE A 258 -13.76 -6.92 7.75
CA PHE A 258 -14.56 -5.87 7.11
C PHE A 258 -15.72 -6.43 6.26
N LEU A 259 -15.62 -7.69 5.79
CA LEU A 259 -16.71 -8.35 5.07
C LEU A 259 -17.83 -8.81 6.00
N GLU A 260 -17.54 -9.02 7.29
CA GLU A 260 -18.54 -9.39 8.30
C GLU A 260 -19.23 -8.17 8.92
N ASN A 261 -18.57 -7.01 8.93
CA ASN A 261 -19.14 -5.78 9.50
C ASN A 261 -19.92 -4.97 8.44
N GLU A 262 -21.10 -5.47 8.06
CA GLU A 262 -21.95 -4.86 7.03
C GLU A 262 -22.29 -3.39 7.31
N LYS A 263 -22.48 -3.02 8.59
CA LYS A 263 -22.83 -1.65 8.99
C LYS A 263 -21.72 -0.67 8.64
N VAL A 264 -20.48 -0.97 9.06
CA VAL A 264 -19.32 -0.11 8.79
C VAL A 264 -18.99 -0.12 7.30
N LEU A 265 -19.04 -1.29 6.65
CA LEU A 265 -18.82 -1.42 5.21
C LEU A 265 -19.81 -0.58 4.39
N ARG A 266 -21.09 -0.57 4.78
CA ARG A 266 -22.12 0.26 4.14
C ARG A 266 -21.87 1.75 4.30
N ILE A 267 -21.46 2.20 5.50
CA ILE A 267 -21.12 3.60 5.75
C ILE A 267 -19.94 4.01 4.87
N SER A 268 -18.85 3.24 4.92
CA SER A 268 -17.65 3.48 4.10
C SER A 268 -17.99 3.52 2.60
N SER A 269 -18.71 2.51 2.10
CA SER A 269 -19.08 2.41 0.69
C SER A 269 -19.93 3.60 0.22
N LYS A 270 -20.88 4.07 1.04
CA LYS A 270 -21.73 5.23 0.71
C LYS A 270 -20.94 6.54 0.57
N LEU A 271 -19.86 6.69 1.35
CA LEU A 271 -19.04 7.90 1.34
C LEU A 271 -17.96 7.88 0.25
N ILE A 272 -17.53 6.70 -0.18
CA ILE A 272 -16.48 6.53 -1.20
C ILE A 272 -17.06 6.48 -2.63
N TYR A 273 -18.11 5.69 -2.84
CA TYR A 273 -18.68 5.36 -4.16
C TYR A 273 -20.04 6.02 -4.38
#